data_AF-A0A925P6B9-F1
#
_entry.id   AF-A0A925P6B9-F1
#
_cell.length_a   1.000
_cell.length_b   1.000
_cell.length_c   1.000
_cell.angle_alpha   90.00
_cell.angle_beta   90.00
_cell.angle_gamma   90.00
#
_symmetry.space_group_name_H-M   'P 1'
#
loop_
_entity.id
_entity.type
_entity.pdbx_description
1 polymer ?
#
loop_
_entity_poly.entity_id
_entity_poly.type
_entity_poly.pdbx_seq_one_letter_code
_entity_poly.pdbx_strand_id
1 'polypeptide(L)'
;MARSMLGHNLDSIQPDGSILPAPGEEPRPDEPGHVALALGEYYRATGESTLKGYDLIDLAARCITAQMFTEPPAENGLAYASLGLLCFGPSKERNPVWERLVDETRERIDKALLHRSDYDNHWQAFNVAKAVARFSLGLSKKDETSRLIERMVERINSTSSTGFFDDATTGVGGNFNLYGVMSFVFIRSALQLHANSGVRDRKLPTLRTFAEKYIKMLPDLVRQDGLGWAFGRAAGVFGQMHCIS
;
A
#
# COMPACT_ATOMS: atom_id res chain seq x y z
N MET A 1 8.20 -12.99 15.04
CA MET A 1 8.27 -11.52 15.11
C MET A 1 6.94 -10.87 14.74
N ALA A 2 6.41 -11.04 13.50
CA ALA A 2 5.15 -10.45 13.05
C ALA A 2 3.95 -10.68 14.00
N ARG A 3 3.73 -11.93 14.45
CA ARG A 3 2.68 -12.27 15.44
C ARG A 3 2.77 -11.45 16.73
N SER A 4 3.99 -11.24 17.24
CA SER A 4 4.22 -10.48 18.47
C SER A 4 3.98 -9.00 18.25
N MET A 5 4.50 -8.43 17.17
CA MET A 5 4.32 -7.01 16.84
C MET A 5 2.84 -6.70 16.61
N LEU A 6 2.17 -7.42 15.71
CA LEU A 6 0.75 -7.19 15.44
C LEU A 6 -0.09 -7.42 16.69
N GLY A 7 0.10 -8.56 17.37
CA GLY A 7 -0.68 -8.93 18.55
C GLY A 7 -0.48 -8.01 19.76
N HIS A 8 0.54 -7.15 19.82
CA HIS A 8 0.72 -6.17 20.90
C HIS A 8 -0.02 -4.86 20.61
N ASN A 9 -0.42 -4.62 19.37
CA ASN A 9 -1.03 -3.38 18.93
C ASN A 9 -2.53 -3.52 18.58
N LEU A 10 -3.10 -4.73 18.67
CA LEU A 10 -4.53 -4.95 18.36
C LEU A 10 -5.45 -4.16 19.32
N ASP A 11 -5.03 -3.98 20.56
CA ASP A 11 -5.80 -3.24 21.58
C ASP A 11 -5.92 -1.74 21.25
N SER A 12 -5.07 -1.23 20.36
CA SER A 12 -5.14 0.15 19.88
C SER A 12 -6.26 0.36 18.84
N ILE A 13 -6.86 -0.71 18.31
CA ILE A 13 -7.97 -0.61 17.35
C ILE A 13 -9.27 -0.38 18.13
N GLN A 14 -9.86 0.80 17.94
CA GLN A 14 -11.09 1.18 18.62
C GLN A 14 -12.31 0.46 18.04
N PRO A 15 -13.44 0.41 18.78
CA PRO A 15 -14.65 -0.27 18.31
C PRO A 15 -15.17 0.21 16.94
N ASP A 16 -14.95 1.49 16.61
CA ASP A 16 -15.32 2.12 15.33
C ASP A 16 -14.28 1.92 14.21
N GLY A 17 -13.15 1.28 14.51
CA GLY A 17 -12.05 1.02 13.58
C GLY A 17 -11.00 2.13 13.50
N SER A 18 -11.17 3.23 14.23
CA SER A 18 -10.13 4.24 14.40
C SER A 18 -8.96 3.69 15.24
N ILE A 19 -7.79 4.33 15.13
CA ILE A 19 -6.58 3.89 15.83
C ILE A 19 -6.30 4.85 16.98
N LEU A 20 -6.13 4.30 18.18
CA LEU A 20 -5.65 5.05 19.33
C LEU A 20 -4.14 5.30 19.16
N PRO A 21 -3.68 6.57 19.08
CA PRO A 21 -2.27 6.88 18.96
C PRO A 21 -1.51 6.48 20.23
N ALA A 22 -0.22 6.22 20.10
CA ALA A 22 0.63 5.99 21.26
C ALA A 22 0.73 7.26 22.13
N PRO A 23 1.03 7.14 23.43
CA PRO A 23 1.16 8.31 24.31
C PRO A 23 2.16 9.34 23.77
N GLY A 24 1.68 10.55 23.48
CA GLY A 24 2.50 11.65 22.96
C GLY A 24 2.57 11.74 21.44
N GLU A 25 1.87 10.86 20.71
CA GLU A 25 1.73 10.94 19.25
C GLU A 25 0.41 11.60 18.86
N GLU A 26 0.42 12.30 17.71
CA GLU A 26 -0.79 12.83 17.10
C GLU A 26 -1.44 11.76 16.23
N PRO A 27 -2.78 11.61 16.28
CA PRO A 27 -3.48 10.65 15.44
C PRO A 27 -3.33 11.02 13.97
N ARG A 28 -3.24 10.00 13.10
CA ARG A 28 -3.15 10.24 11.66
C ARG A 28 -4.36 9.67 10.92
N PRO A 29 -4.90 10.41 9.94
CA PRO A 29 -6.11 10.02 9.22
C PRO A 29 -5.94 8.78 8.33
N ASP A 30 -4.70 8.34 8.08
CA ASP A 30 -4.35 7.21 7.23
C ASP A 30 -4.06 5.91 7.99
N GLU A 31 -3.99 5.94 9.31
CA GLU A 31 -3.65 4.80 10.16
C GLU A 31 -4.60 3.60 10.00
N PRO A 32 -5.94 3.78 9.95
CA PRO A 32 -6.84 2.63 9.79
C PRO A 32 -6.54 1.81 8.53
N GLY A 33 -6.22 2.47 7.41
CA GLY A 33 -5.85 1.81 6.17
C GLY A 33 -4.55 1.01 6.28
N HIS A 34 -3.53 1.55 6.97
CA HIS A 34 -2.28 0.84 7.21
C HIS A 34 -2.48 -0.40 8.11
N VAL A 35 -3.29 -0.26 9.16
CA VAL A 35 -3.65 -1.38 10.03
C VAL A 35 -4.41 -2.47 9.27
N ALA A 36 -5.37 -2.09 8.41
CA ALA A 36 -6.07 -3.04 7.56
C ALA A 36 -5.11 -3.84 6.66
N LEU A 37 -4.07 -3.21 6.10
CA LEU A 37 -3.05 -3.92 5.35
C LEU A 37 -2.23 -4.87 6.24
N ALA A 38 -1.80 -4.43 7.42
CA ALA A 38 -1.03 -5.27 8.34
C ALA A 38 -1.81 -6.52 8.77
N LEU A 39 -3.10 -6.37 9.07
CA LEU A 39 -4.03 -7.47 9.35
C LEU A 39 -4.15 -8.42 8.16
N GLY A 40 -4.34 -7.86 6.96
CA GLY A 40 -4.45 -8.63 5.72
C GLY A 40 -3.18 -9.41 5.37
N GLU A 41 -2.01 -8.79 5.48
CA GLU A 41 -0.72 -9.44 5.23
C GLU A 41 -0.46 -10.57 6.24
N TYR A 42 -0.81 -10.38 7.52
CA TYR A 42 -0.75 -11.45 8.52
C TYR A 42 -1.69 -12.61 8.16
N TYR A 43 -2.94 -12.31 7.83
CA TYR A 43 -3.92 -13.31 7.39
C TYR A 43 -3.40 -14.09 6.17
N ARG A 44 -2.87 -13.39 5.16
CA ARG A 44 -2.35 -14.01 3.93
C ARG A 44 -1.12 -14.89 4.19
N ALA A 45 -0.24 -14.46 5.09
CA ALA A 45 0.98 -15.18 5.41
C ALA A 45 0.75 -16.41 6.30
N THR A 46 -0.28 -16.39 7.15
CA THR A 46 -0.49 -17.42 8.18
C THR A 46 -1.74 -18.27 7.97
N GLY A 47 -2.74 -17.77 7.25
CA GLY A 47 -4.07 -18.36 7.17
C GLY A 47 -4.92 -18.20 8.45
N GLU A 48 -4.40 -17.53 9.49
CA GLU A 48 -5.11 -17.35 10.76
C GLU A 48 -6.13 -16.21 10.66
N SER A 49 -7.40 -16.50 10.97
CA SER A 49 -8.47 -15.48 11.06
C SER A 49 -8.62 -14.87 12.46
N THR A 50 -7.89 -15.38 13.46
CA THR A 50 -7.91 -14.86 14.82
C THR A 50 -6.51 -14.69 15.38
N LEU A 51 -6.31 -13.69 16.23
CA LEU A 51 -5.05 -13.49 16.95
C LEU A 51 -5.33 -12.95 18.35
N LYS A 52 -4.82 -13.64 19.38
CA LYS A 52 -5.06 -13.30 20.80
C LYS A 52 -6.54 -13.09 21.16
N GLY A 53 -7.43 -13.86 20.55
CA GLY A 53 -8.88 -13.77 20.80
C GLY A 53 -9.60 -12.68 19.98
N TYR A 54 -8.88 -11.87 19.22
CA TYR A 54 -9.47 -10.93 18.28
C TYR A 54 -9.81 -11.61 16.95
N ASP A 55 -10.96 -11.27 16.38
CA ASP A 55 -11.36 -11.64 15.01
C ASP A 55 -10.72 -10.65 14.02
N LEU A 56 -9.76 -11.12 13.22
CA LEU A 56 -9.01 -10.28 12.30
C LEU A 56 -9.86 -9.79 11.12
N ILE A 57 -10.87 -10.57 10.71
CA ILE A 57 -11.78 -10.20 9.62
C ILE A 57 -12.66 -9.03 10.09
N ASP A 58 -13.17 -9.13 11.31
CA ASP A 58 -13.99 -8.07 11.93
C ASP A 58 -13.17 -6.80 12.16
N LEU A 59 -11.95 -6.90 12.70
CA LEU A 59 -11.06 -5.74 12.87
C LEU A 59 -10.70 -5.08 11.54
N ALA A 60 -10.36 -5.88 10.52
CA ALA A 60 -10.06 -5.34 9.19
C ALA A 60 -11.27 -4.62 8.58
N ALA A 61 -12.47 -5.19 8.71
CA ALA A 61 -13.71 -4.56 8.26
C ALA A 61 -13.95 -3.20 8.95
N ARG A 62 -13.75 -3.11 10.27
CA ARG A 62 -13.86 -1.85 11.02
C ARG A 62 -12.83 -0.82 10.55
N CYS A 63 -11.56 -1.18 10.44
CA CYS A 63 -10.51 -0.27 10.00
C CYS A 63 -10.74 0.23 8.56
N ILE A 64 -11.21 -0.63 7.65
CA ILE A 64 -11.58 -0.23 6.30
C ILE A 64 -12.76 0.74 6.33
N THR A 65 -13.79 0.47 7.13
CA THR A 65 -14.90 1.41 7.33
C THR A 65 -14.39 2.76 7.81
N ALA A 66 -13.63 2.80 8.92
CA ALA A 66 -13.06 4.05 9.44
C ALA A 66 -12.27 4.82 8.37
N GLN A 67 -11.46 4.12 7.57
CA GLN A 67 -10.67 4.75 6.51
C GLN A 67 -11.54 5.37 5.40
N MET A 68 -12.64 4.72 5.01
CA MET A 68 -13.54 5.20 3.94
C MET A 68 -14.39 6.40 4.36
N PHE A 69 -14.59 6.57 5.66
CA PHE A 69 -15.33 7.69 6.26
C PHE A 69 -14.42 8.82 6.77
N THR A 70 -13.11 8.71 6.56
CA THR A 70 -12.16 9.78 6.88
C THR A 70 -12.39 11.00 5.97
N GLU A 71 -12.56 12.18 6.58
CA GLU A 71 -12.73 13.46 5.88
C GLU A 71 -11.72 14.51 6.38
N PRO A 72 -10.89 15.12 5.50
CA PRO A 72 -10.79 14.87 4.06
C PRO A 72 -10.19 13.48 3.74
N PRO A 73 -10.43 12.94 2.53
CA PRO A 73 -9.90 11.64 2.15
C PRO A 73 -8.37 11.56 2.26
N ALA A 74 -7.88 10.58 3.01
CA ALA A 74 -6.45 10.27 3.10
C ALA A 74 -6.04 9.29 2.00
N GLU A 75 -5.49 9.81 0.89
CA GLU A 75 -5.19 9.05 -0.34
C GLU A 75 -4.29 7.82 -0.11
N ASN A 76 -3.32 7.91 0.80
CA ASN A 76 -2.46 6.80 1.15
C ASN A 76 -3.24 5.77 1.98
N GLY A 77 -3.96 6.21 3.02
CA GLY A 77 -4.85 5.37 3.80
C GLY A 77 -5.82 4.56 2.92
N LEU A 78 -6.44 5.19 1.93
CA LEU A 78 -7.31 4.51 0.95
C LEU A 78 -6.57 3.42 0.15
N ALA A 79 -5.33 3.67 -0.27
CA ALA A 79 -4.55 2.70 -1.01
C ALA A 79 -4.09 1.52 -0.15
N TYR A 80 -3.67 1.77 1.10
CA TYR A 80 -3.34 0.71 2.05
C TYR A 80 -4.58 -0.12 2.40
N ALA A 81 -5.73 0.51 2.66
CA ALA A 81 -7.01 -0.17 2.87
C ALA A 81 -7.42 -1.02 1.65
N SER A 82 -7.16 -0.53 0.43
CA SER A 82 -7.42 -1.27 -0.81
C SER A 82 -6.62 -2.57 -0.88
N LEU A 83 -5.32 -2.52 -0.57
CA LEU A 83 -4.49 -3.73 -0.51
C LEU A 83 -4.89 -4.64 0.65
N GLY A 84 -5.18 -4.07 1.82
CA GLY A 84 -5.62 -4.82 3.00
C GLY A 84 -6.90 -5.59 2.73
N LEU A 85 -7.88 -4.98 2.08
CA LEU A 85 -9.10 -5.64 1.64
C LEU A 85 -8.78 -6.81 0.70
N LEU A 86 -7.93 -6.62 -0.31
CA LEU A 86 -7.58 -7.68 -1.26
C LEU A 86 -6.78 -8.84 -0.64
N CYS A 87 -6.08 -8.62 0.47
CA CYS A 87 -5.35 -9.70 1.16
C CYS A 87 -6.28 -10.80 1.69
N PHE A 88 -7.54 -10.47 1.97
CA PHE A 88 -8.56 -11.44 2.41
C PHE A 88 -9.24 -12.16 1.23
N GLY A 89 -8.98 -11.73 -0.01
CA GLY A 89 -9.53 -12.36 -1.21
C GLY A 89 -9.51 -11.42 -2.41
N PRO A 90 -9.06 -11.88 -3.59
CA PRO A 90 -8.93 -11.02 -4.77
C PRO A 90 -10.26 -10.70 -5.45
N SER A 91 -11.37 -11.31 -5.05
CA SER A 91 -12.72 -10.99 -5.55
C SER A 91 -13.72 -10.91 -4.41
N LYS A 92 -14.80 -10.15 -4.61
CA LYS A 92 -15.81 -9.92 -3.57
C LYS A 92 -16.54 -11.20 -3.14
N GLU A 93 -16.65 -12.20 -4.02
CA GLU A 93 -17.34 -13.48 -3.76
C GLU A 93 -16.53 -14.43 -2.86
N ARG A 94 -15.26 -14.15 -2.62
CA ARG A 94 -14.35 -14.97 -1.80
C ARG A 94 -13.60 -14.11 -0.79
N ASN A 95 -14.20 -13.00 -0.37
CA ASN A 95 -13.57 -12.06 0.53
C ASN A 95 -14.44 -11.89 1.79
N PRO A 96 -14.06 -12.53 2.91
CA PRO A 96 -14.88 -12.52 4.13
C PRO A 96 -14.97 -11.12 4.76
N VAL A 97 -13.98 -10.26 4.52
CA VAL A 97 -14.06 -8.85 4.95
C VAL A 97 -15.12 -8.14 4.14
N TRP A 98 -15.13 -8.30 2.81
CA TRP A 98 -16.15 -7.71 1.94
C TRP A 98 -17.58 -8.11 2.34
N GLU A 99 -17.79 -9.40 2.66
CA GLU A 99 -19.07 -9.92 3.13
C GLU A 99 -19.53 -9.26 4.44
N ARG A 100 -18.59 -8.92 5.33
CA ARG A 100 -18.85 -8.29 6.63
C ARG A 100 -19.16 -6.80 6.54
N LEU A 101 -18.71 -6.13 5.48
CA LEU A 101 -18.98 -4.69 5.29
C LEU A 101 -20.48 -4.44 5.06
N VAL A 102 -20.99 -3.38 5.68
CA VAL A 102 -22.34 -2.88 5.40
C VAL A 102 -22.41 -2.21 4.02
N ASP A 103 -23.60 -2.15 3.43
CA ASP A 103 -23.79 -1.63 2.07
C ASP A 103 -23.32 -0.18 1.91
N GLU A 104 -23.54 0.66 2.92
CA GLU A 104 -23.07 2.05 2.92
C GLU A 104 -21.54 2.13 2.78
N THR A 105 -20.79 1.24 3.45
CA THR A 105 -19.33 1.19 3.34
C THR A 105 -18.91 0.72 1.95
N ARG A 106 -19.60 -0.28 1.38
CA ARG A 106 -19.32 -0.77 0.01
C ARG A 106 -19.54 0.33 -1.03
N GLU A 107 -20.62 1.10 -0.90
CA GLU A 107 -20.88 2.26 -1.75
C GLU A 107 -19.82 3.36 -1.58
N ARG A 108 -19.36 3.59 -0.36
CA ARG A 108 -18.29 4.56 -0.07
C ARG A 108 -16.96 4.11 -0.68
N ILE A 109 -16.62 2.82 -0.62
CA ILE A 109 -15.45 2.24 -1.31
C ILE A 109 -15.56 2.50 -2.81
N ASP A 110 -16.72 2.23 -3.42
CA ASP A 110 -16.91 2.48 -4.85
C ASP A 110 -16.75 3.98 -5.19
N LYS A 111 -17.20 4.91 -4.35
CA LYS A 111 -16.96 6.34 -4.60
C LYS A 111 -15.50 6.73 -4.39
N ALA A 112 -14.89 6.33 -3.28
CA ALA A 112 -13.54 6.73 -2.88
C ALA A 112 -12.46 6.21 -3.85
N LEU A 113 -12.58 4.96 -4.32
CA LEU A 113 -11.60 4.38 -5.24
C LEU A 113 -11.71 4.92 -6.68
N LEU A 114 -12.74 5.70 -6.99
CA LEU A 114 -12.96 6.25 -8.34
C LEU A 114 -12.07 7.46 -8.54
N HIS A 115 -11.98 8.28 -7.50
CA HIS A 115 -11.18 9.48 -7.47
C HIS A 115 -9.70 9.15 -7.55
N ARG A 116 -9.02 9.72 -8.54
CA ARG A 116 -7.58 9.61 -8.74
C ARG A 116 -7.05 10.94 -9.25
N SER A 117 -6.18 11.55 -8.47
CA SER A 117 -5.38 12.68 -8.93
C SER A 117 -4.24 12.18 -9.81
N ASP A 118 -3.75 13.02 -10.71
CA ASP A 118 -2.61 12.67 -11.57
C ASP A 118 -1.30 13.01 -10.85
N TYR A 119 -0.55 11.99 -10.44
CA TYR A 119 0.66 12.16 -9.63
C TYR A 119 1.92 11.78 -10.39
N ASP A 120 2.94 12.64 -10.33
CA ASP A 120 4.27 12.41 -10.89
C ASP A 120 5.29 11.84 -9.89
N ASN A 121 4.86 11.64 -8.65
CA ASN A 121 5.64 11.18 -7.51
C ASN A 121 5.07 9.84 -6.95
N HIS A 122 5.54 9.40 -5.78
CA HIS A 122 5.21 8.09 -5.22
C HIS A 122 3.71 7.83 -5.01
N TRP A 123 2.90 8.89 -4.92
CA TRP A 123 1.43 8.79 -4.83
C TRP A 123 0.82 8.08 -6.05
N GLN A 124 1.53 8.02 -7.18
CA GLN A 124 1.09 7.23 -8.32
C GLN A 124 0.99 5.73 -8.02
N ALA A 125 1.81 5.19 -7.10
CA ALA A 125 1.69 3.81 -6.65
C ALA A 125 0.35 3.54 -5.92
N PHE A 126 -0.16 4.54 -5.20
CA PHE A 126 -1.45 4.47 -4.52
C PHE A 126 -2.61 4.43 -5.52
N ASN A 127 -2.53 5.20 -6.62
CA ASN A 127 -3.49 5.09 -7.72
C ASN A 127 -3.52 3.69 -8.34
N VAL A 128 -2.36 3.04 -8.49
CA VAL A 128 -2.27 1.66 -9.00
C VAL A 128 -3.01 0.70 -8.05
N ALA A 129 -2.75 0.75 -6.75
CA ALA A 129 -3.43 -0.12 -5.79
C ALA A 129 -4.96 0.08 -5.77
N LYS A 130 -5.44 1.33 -5.78
CA LYS A 130 -6.87 1.63 -5.86
C LYS A 130 -7.49 1.05 -7.15
N ALA A 131 -6.79 1.19 -8.29
CA ALA A 131 -7.26 0.65 -9.56
C ALA A 131 -7.33 -0.90 -9.56
N VAL A 132 -6.33 -1.56 -8.97
CA VAL A 132 -6.33 -3.02 -8.80
C VAL A 132 -7.51 -3.45 -7.95
N ALA A 133 -7.73 -2.83 -6.78
CA ALA A 133 -8.85 -3.20 -5.92
C ALA A 133 -10.20 -2.97 -6.60
N ARG A 134 -10.35 -1.84 -7.27
CA ARG A 134 -11.58 -1.50 -7.99
C ARG A 134 -11.91 -2.50 -9.09
N PHE A 135 -10.92 -2.91 -9.88
CA PHE A 135 -11.13 -3.93 -10.91
C PHE A 135 -11.37 -5.31 -10.30
N SER A 136 -10.55 -5.71 -9.33
CA SER A 136 -10.55 -7.07 -8.76
C SER A 136 -11.84 -7.37 -7.98
N LEU A 137 -12.41 -6.36 -7.30
CA LEU A 137 -13.71 -6.46 -6.62
C LEU A 137 -14.91 -6.28 -7.57
N GLY A 138 -14.69 -6.10 -8.87
CA GLY A 138 -15.75 -5.94 -9.86
C GLY A 138 -16.49 -4.61 -9.80
N LEU A 139 -15.89 -3.58 -9.18
CA LEU A 139 -16.41 -2.21 -9.13
C LEU A 139 -16.17 -1.44 -10.44
N SER A 140 -15.25 -1.93 -11.28
CA SER A 140 -15.01 -1.44 -12.64
C SER A 140 -14.97 -2.60 -13.62
N LYS A 141 -15.58 -2.43 -14.79
CA LYS A 141 -15.43 -3.36 -15.94
C LYS A 141 -14.09 -3.18 -16.66
N LYS A 142 -13.46 -2.02 -16.51
CA LYS A 142 -12.22 -1.67 -17.21
C LYS A 142 -11.03 -1.76 -16.25
N ASP A 143 -10.05 -2.57 -16.61
CA ASP A 143 -8.77 -2.63 -15.93
C ASP A 143 -7.85 -1.50 -16.42
N GLU A 144 -7.51 -0.58 -15.53
CA GLU A 144 -6.65 0.57 -15.83
C GLU A 144 -5.23 0.41 -15.27
N THR A 145 -4.95 -0.70 -14.59
CA THR A 145 -3.69 -0.97 -13.88
C THR A 145 -2.50 -0.84 -14.81
N SER A 146 -2.57 -1.47 -15.99
CA SER A 146 -1.49 -1.43 -16.99
C SER A 146 -1.16 -0.02 -17.45
N ARG A 147 -2.19 0.81 -17.69
CA ARG A 147 -2.04 2.20 -18.14
C ARG A 147 -1.40 3.07 -17.05
N LEU A 148 -1.79 2.88 -15.79
CA LEU A 148 -1.23 3.63 -14.67
C LEU A 148 0.25 3.30 -14.43
N ILE A 149 0.62 2.02 -14.60
CA ILE A 149 2.01 1.57 -14.52
C ILE A 149 2.83 2.13 -15.69
N GLU A 150 2.30 2.08 -16.92
CA GLU A 150 2.96 2.64 -18.11
C GLU A 150 3.23 4.14 -17.93
N ARG A 151 2.23 4.89 -17.43
CA ARG A 151 2.39 6.32 -17.13
C ARG A 151 3.48 6.57 -16.10
N MET A 152 3.56 5.76 -15.04
CA MET A 152 4.62 5.88 -14.05
C MET A 152 6.00 5.66 -14.68
N VAL A 153 6.15 4.64 -15.53
CA VAL A 153 7.40 4.32 -16.23
C VAL A 153 7.79 5.43 -17.22
N GLU A 154 6.83 5.97 -17.97
CA GLU A 154 7.03 7.11 -18.85
C GLU A 154 7.56 8.32 -18.07
N ARG A 155 6.97 8.61 -16.92
CA ARG A 155 7.40 9.71 -16.05
C ARG A 155 8.82 9.54 -15.53
N ILE A 156 9.17 8.34 -15.04
CA ILE A 156 10.55 8.03 -14.62
C ILE A 156 11.54 8.35 -15.74
N ASN A 157 11.25 7.93 -16.97
CA ASN A 157 12.15 8.18 -18.10
C ASN A 157 12.21 9.66 -18.48
N SER A 158 11.13 10.42 -18.27
CA SER A 158 11.09 11.86 -18.55
C SER A 158 11.82 12.71 -17.51
N THR A 159 11.84 12.29 -16.24
CA THR A 159 12.42 13.06 -15.13
C THR A 159 13.79 12.55 -14.69
N SER A 160 14.18 11.34 -15.09
CA SER A 160 15.46 10.74 -14.70
C SER A 160 16.23 10.17 -15.88
N SER A 161 17.37 10.79 -16.19
CA SER A 161 18.29 10.35 -17.25
C SER A 161 18.92 8.97 -16.98
N THR A 162 18.97 8.56 -15.71
CA THR A 162 19.48 7.26 -15.27
C THR A 162 18.36 6.29 -14.91
N GLY A 163 17.10 6.71 -15.05
CA GLY A 163 15.89 5.93 -14.79
C GLY A 163 15.75 5.50 -13.34
N PHE A 164 16.06 6.39 -12.40
CA PHE A 164 15.61 6.31 -11.01
C PHE A 164 14.28 7.03 -10.86
N PHE A 165 13.42 6.54 -9.97
CA PHE A 165 12.19 7.23 -9.59
C PHE A 165 12.52 8.52 -8.84
N ASP A 166 12.40 9.65 -9.53
CA ASP A 166 12.54 10.98 -8.94
C ASP A 166 11.24 11.37 -8.25
N ASP A 167 11.28 11.45 -6.92
CA ASP A 167 10.13 11.82 -6.10
C ASP A 167 10.05 13.34 -5.86
N ALA A 168 10.69 14.15 -6.71
CA ALA A 168 10.66 15.60 -6.60
C ALA A 168 9.29 16.13 -7.03
N THR A 169 8.59 16.79 -6.11
CA THR A 169 7.27 17.38 -6.39
C THR A 169 7.35 18.76 -7.04
N THR A 170 8.45 19.50 -6.81
CA THR A 170 8.76 20.80 -7.42
C THR A 170 10.26 21.06 -7.41
N GLY A 171 10.75 21.92 -8.31
CA GLY A 171 12.13 22.43 -8.28
C GLY A 171 13.16 21.58 -9.05
N VAL A 172 14.42 21.68 -8.63
CA VAL A 172 15.52 20.88 -9.19
C VAL A 172 15.33 19.44 -8.73
N GLY A 173 15.14 18.51 -9.68
CA GLY A 173 14.90 17.10 -9.40
C GLY A 173 16.05 16.39 -8.66
N GLY A 174 15.97 15.07 -8.57
CA GLY A 174 16.96 14.23 -7.90
C GLY A 174 16.59 13.79 -6.48
N ASN A 175 15.30 13.75 -6.16
CA ASN A 175 14.80 13.23 -4.89
C ASN A 175 14.67 11.70 -4.95
N PHE A 176 15.81 11.00 -4.99
CA PHE A 176 15.88 9.54 -5.04
C PHE A 176 15.88 8.94 -3.63
N ASN A 177 14.74 9.05 -2.95
CA ASN A 177 14.56 8.55 -1.59
C ASN A 177 13.87 7.16 -1.55
N LEU A 178 13.59 6.67 -0.34
CA LEU A 178 12.96 5.37 -0.13
C LEU A 178 11.52 5.25 -0.66
N TYR A 179 10.83 6.35 -0.90
CA TYR A 179 9.50 6.32 -1.51
C TYR A 179 9.55 5.76 -2.94
N GLY A 180 10.65 5.94 -3.68
CA GLY A 180 10.84 5.28 -4.97
C GLY A 180 10.83 3.75 -4.84
N VAL A 181 11.57 3.21 -3.86
CA VAL A 181 11.59 1.76 -3.59
C VAL A 181 10.22 1.28 -3.09
N MET A 182 9.63 2.01 -2.15
CA MET A 182 8.28 1.74 -1.66
C MET A 182 7.28 1.66 -2.82
N SER A 183 7.32 2.58 -3.79
CA SER A 183 6.39 2.55 -4.93
C SER A 183 6.49 1.24 -5.72
N PHE A 184 7.70 0.72 -5.96
CA PHE A 184 7.86 -0.56 -6.66
C PHE A 184 7.38 -1.75 -5.81
N VAL A 185 7.70 -1.76 -4.52
CA VAL A 185 7.22 -2.81 -3.59
C VAL A 185 5.70 -2.80 -3.51
N PHE A 186 5.11 -1.63 -3.34
CA PHE A 186 3.67 -1.45 -3.23
C PHE A 186 2.92 -1.87 -4.50
N ILE A 187 3.44 -1.50 -5.68
CA ILE A 187 2.87 -1.95 -6.96
C ILE A 187 3.04 -3.46 -7.14
N ARG A 188 4.17 -4.04 -6.74
CA ARG A 188 4.37 -5.49 -6.76
C ARG A 188 3.31 -6.18 -5.90
N SER A 189 3.07 -5.72 -4.67
CA SER A 189 2.04 -6.28 -3.79
C SER A 189 0.64 -6.14 -4.38
N ALA A 190 0.33 -4.99 -4.99
CA ALA A 190 -0.92 -4.80 -5.72
C ALA A 190 -1.08 -5.82 -6.85
N LEU A 191 -0.05 -6.00 -7.69
CA LEU A 191 -0.07 -6.95 -8.80
C LEU A 191 -0.17 -8.42 -8.33
N GLN A 192 0.40 -8.76 -7.17
CA GLN A 192 0.27 -10.10 -6.57
C GLN A 192 -1.17 -10.39 -6.13
N LEU A 193 -1.89 -9.37 -5.66
CA LEU A 193 -3.27 -9.44 -5.19
C LEU A 193 -4.32 -9.23 -6.30
N HIS A 194 -3.88 -8.95 -7.52
CA HIS A 194 -4.76 -8.62 -8.63
C HIS A 194 -5.53 -9.85 -9.13
N ALA A 195 -6.84 -9.70 -9.37
CA ALA A 195 -7.66 -10.78 -9.93
C ALA A 195 -7.24 -11.24 -11.34
N ASN A 196 -6.48 -10.42 -12.09
CA ASN A 196 -5.99 -10.73 -13.42
C ASN A 196 -4.47 -11.00 -13.39
N SER A 197 -4.10 -12.27 -13.27
CA SER A 197 -2.69 -12.70 -13.24
C SER A 197 -1.92 -12.31 -14.51
N GLY A 198 -2.59 -12.18 -15.66
CA GLY A 198 -1.94 -11.78 -16.91
C GLY A 198 -1.43 -10.34 -16.92
N VAL A 199 -1.95 -9.45 -16.07
CA VAL A 199 -1.39 -8.09 -15.89
C VAL A 199 -0.11 -8.16 -15.09
N ARG A 200 -0.09 -8.92 -13.99
CA ARG A 200 1.09 -9.17 -13.16
C ARG A 200 2.24 -9.71 -14.01
N ASP A 201 2.00 -10.77 -14.78
CA ASP A 201 3.05 -11.45 -15.53
C ASP A 201 3.66 -10.56 -16.63
N ARG A 202 2.86 -9.64 -17.20
CA ARG A 202 3.34 -8.65 -18.19
C ARG A 202 4.02 -7.44 -17.57
N LYS A 203 3.59 -6.96 -16.39
CA LYS A 203 4.06 -5.69 -15.83
C LYS A 203 5.19 -5.81 -14.81
N LEU A 204 5.31 -6.94 -14.11
CA LEU A 204 6.44 -7.17 -13.20
C LEU A 204 7.82 -7.07 -13.91
N PRO A 205 8.03 -7.65 -15.11
CA PRO A 205 9.30 -7.50 -15.81
C PRO A 205 9.63 -6.04 -16.15
N THR A 206 8.63 -5.24 -16.53
CA THR A 206 8.82 -3.81 -16.81
C THR A 206 9.31 -3.04 -15.59
N LEU A 207 8.66 -3.25 -14.43
CA LEU A 207 9.01 -2.58 -13.17
C LEU A 207 10.37 -3.03 -12.65
N ARG A 208 10.72 -4.30 -12.86
CA ARG A 208 12.00 -4.89 -12.43
C ARG A 208 13.20 -4.14 -12.99
N THR A 209 13.15 -3.68 -14.24
CA THR A 209 14.22 -2.89 -14.87
C THR A 209 14.57 -1.62 -14.09
N PHE A 210 13.60 -1.03 -13.40
CA PHE A 210 13.80 0.17 -12.57
C PHE A 210 14.17 -0.21 -11.14
N ALA A 211 13.47 -1.18 -10.55
CA ALA A 211 13.69 -1.62 -9.17
C ALA A 211 15.07 -2.24 -8.93
N GLU A 212 15.62 -3.01 -9.89
CA GLU A 212 16.94 -3.64 -9.76
C GLU A 212 18.06 -2.63 -9.52
N LYS A 213 17.94 -1.41 -10.03
CA LYS A 213 18.95 -0.35 -9.83
C LYS A 213 19.04 0.02 -8.35
N TYR A 214 17.90 0.15 -7.67
CA TYR A 214 17.85 0.40 -6.24
C TYR A 214 18.50 -0.72 -5.45
N ILE A 215 18.16 -1.98 -5.76
CA ILE A 215 18.71 -3.15 -5.08
C ILE A 215 20.24 -3.22 -5.24
N LYS A 216 20.75 -2.92 -6.43
CA LYS A 216 22.20 -2.91 -6.69
C LYS A 216 22.94 -1.81 -5.93
N MET A 217 22.28 -0.68 -5.63
CA MET A 217 22.88 0.40 -4.84
C MET A 217 22.80 0.15 -3.33
N LEU A 218 21.86 -0.66 -2.84
CA LEU A 218 21.69 -0.87 -1.39
C LEU A 218 22.99 -1.27 -0.68
N PRO A 219 23.81 -2.23 -1.16
CA PRO A 219 25.09 -2.57 -0.53
C PRO A 219 26.08 -1.41 -0.44
N ASP A 220 26.06 -0.49 -1.40
CA ASP A 220 26.96 0.67 -1.44
C ASP A 220 26.44 1.83 -0.57
N LEU A 221 25.14 1.85 -0.27
CA LEU A 221 24.48 2.85 0.57
C LEU A 221 24.44 2.46 2.06
N VAL A 222 24.68 1.20 2.38
CA VAL A 222 24.71 0.67 3.75
C VAL A 222 26.12 0.30 4.18
N ARG A 223 26.49 0.62 5.42
CA ARG A 223 27.73 0.09 6.02
C ARG A 223 27.58 -1.41 6.24
N GLN A 224 28.70 -2.11 6.45
CA GLN A 224 28.72 -3.55 6.71
C GLN A 224 27.94 -3.99 7.96
N ASP A 225 27.67 -3.07 8.89
CA ASP A 225 26.85 -3.27 10.08
C ASP A 225 25.33 -3.07 9.82
N GLY A 226 24.93 -2.78 8.57
CA GLY A 226 23.55 -2.50 8.16
C GLY A 226 23.11 -1.06 8.37
N LEU A 227 23.95 -0.19 8.96
CA LEU A 227 23.64 1.21 9.20
C LEU A 227 24.03 2.06 7.96
N GLY A 228 23.07 2.78 7.38
CA GLY A 228 23.28 3.50 6.12
C GLY A 228 23.93 4.88 6.22
N TRP A 229 24.57 5.32 5.13
CA TRP A 229 24.84 6.73 4.89
C TRP A 229 23.53 7.41 4.51
N ALA A 230 22.90 8.07 5.49
CA ALA A 230 21.61 8.72 5.31
C ALA A 230 21.75 10.00 4.46
N PHE A 231 21.46 9.90 3.16
CA PHE A 231 21.11 11.06 2.35
C PHE A 231 19.64 10.97 1.94
N GLY A 232 18.82 11.91 2.42
CA GLY A 232 17.40 12.05 2.05
C GLY A 232 16.39 11.84 3.19
N ARG A 233 15.18 12.38 3.03
CA ARG A 233 14.05 12.14 3.95
C ARG A 233 13.69 10.65 3.96
N ALA A 234 13.18 10.17 5.10
CA ALA A 234 12.70 8.81 5.36
C ALA A 234 13.77 7.69 5.45
N ALA A 235 15.08 7.96 5.36
CA ALA A 235 16.18 6.98 5.36
C ALA A 235 16.50 6.27 6.71
N GLY A 236 15.56 6.23 7.66
CA GLY A 236 15.73 5.54 8.95
C GLY A 236 15.30 4.06 8.91
N VAL A 237 15.46 3.35 10.04
CA VAL A 237 15.03 1.94 10.20
C VAL A 237 13.59 1.72 9.72
N PHE A 238 12.68 2.68 10.01
CA PHE A 238 11.29 2.65 9.55
C PHE A 238 11.15 2.70 8.02
N GLY A 239 12.00 3.48 7.35
CA GLY A 239 12.07 3.51 5.89
C GLY A 239 12.62 2.21 5.31
N GLN A 240 13.66 1.64 5.92
CA GLN A 240 14.25 0.37 5.45
C GLN A 240 13.26 -0.80 5.55
N MET A 241 12.31 -0.77 6.49
CA MET A 241 11.25 -1.78 6.57
C MET A 241 10.31 -1.76 5.35
N HIS A 242 10.18 -0.65 4.62
CA HIS A 242 9.40 -0.63 3.37
C HIS A 242 10.01 -1.52 2.28
N CYS A 243 11.29 -1.87 2.39
CA CYS A 243 11.99 -2.76 1.46
C CYS A 243 11.78 -4.25 1.77
N ILE A 244 11.20 -4.59 2.92
CA ILE A 244 11.00 -5.97 3.38
C ILE A 244 9.53 -6.35 3.10
N SER A 245 9.28 -7.01 1.97
CA SER A 245 7.99 -7.61 1.61
C SER A 245 8.13 -8.97 0.94
#